data_AF-A0A9N8GUU3-F1
#
_entry.id   AF-A0A9N8GUU3-F1
#
_cell.length_a   1.000
_cell.length_b   1.000
_cell.length_c   1.000
_cell.angle_alpha   90.00
_cell.angle_beta   90.00
_cell.angle_gamma   90.00
#
_symmetry.space_group_name_H-M   'P 1'
#
loop_
_entity.id
_entity.type
_entity.pdbx_description
1 polymer ?
#
loop_
_entity_poly.entity_id
_entity_poly.type
_entity_poly.pdbx_seq_one_letter_code
_entity_poly.pdbx_strand_id
1 'polypeptide(L)'
;MFTRRQFLYLLWCIPVLGIAQKSLFLRRYKREVNVNIVSEISSMQLFDGLLVRTRGYYNIDDGCGALYLINRFSSITHNKYTIKINDTYGMTLITSNDCIPLKKLGVHFDGIHDDTYLLRDIFNFPGCYYMDKGRIIVSDYIELSSGITLFGAGPLKTVIEYLGENGNWLFINGKKGDSNFLQGHGYNGRGNYNFRDFAIDLRGDIARHSRSAMIFGRSANIYIENIIFMNGKNSHRIECNSQSNFNINNCFFFNTITTDNSSHEEINIDFNSKKGFPAFGEWDNTACENITISSCCFINVQTGLGSHSYNTNKHKNIRVENCIFNKIKKIAIRFQSVDNSIIEGCIFEYVDGVDIALLNASNNVINNNLFSKKQNVLNSPVNSKLNFFKNNRFI
;
A
#
# COMPACT_ATOMS: atom_id res chain seq x y z
N MET A 1 -17.61 52.00 -16.44
CA MET A 1 -18.57 52.54 -17.43
C MET A 1 -18.37 51.77 -18.73
N PHE A 2 -19.21 50.77 -19.01
CA PHE A 2 -19.69 50.37 -20.33
C PHE A 2 -20.82 49.36 -20.11
N THR A 3 -21.93 49.61 -20.79
CA THR A 3 -23.29 49.29 -20.35
C THR A 3 -23.92 48.13 -21.12
N ARG A 4 -24.87 47.48 -20.45
CA ARG A 4 -25.89 46.44 -20.79
C ARG A 4 -26.46 46.28 -22.23
N ARG A 5 -25.90 46.87 -23.29
CA ARG A 5 -26.54 46.97 -24.63
C ARG A 5 -25.91 46.17 -25.78
N GLN A 6 -24.85 45.38 -25.56
CA GLN A 6 -24.19 44.64 -26.66
C GLN A 6 -24.53 43.14 -26.75
N PHE A 7 -25.41 42.61 -25.89
CA PHE A 7 -25.87 41.21 -25.95
C PHE A 7 -27.35 41.08 -26.39
N LEU A 8 -27.83 42.01 -27.22
CA LEU A 8 -29.23 42.10 -27.63
C LEU A 8 -29.51 41.79 -29.11
N TYR A 9 -28.52 41.30 -29.88
CA TYR A 9 -28.66 41.16 -31.34
C TYR A 9 -28.77 39.74 -31.91
N LEU A 10 -28.99 38.71 -31.09
CA LEU A 10 -29.26 37.34 -31.57
C LEU A 10 -30.55 36.75 -30.99
N LEU A 11 -31.52 37.61 -30.68
CA LEU A 11 -32.80 37.24 -30.07
C LEU A 11 -34.03 37.80 -30.82
N TRP A 12 -33.91 38.03 -32.13
CA TRP A 12 -35.02 38.46 -32.97
C TRP A 12 -35.07 37.62 -34.24
N CYS A 13 -35.65 36.41 -34.11
CA CYS A 13 -36.42 35.72 -35.14
C CYS A 13 -36.92 34.39 -34.54
N ILE A 14 -38.17 34.42 -34.02
CA ILE A 14 -39.18 33.34 -33.93
C ILE A 14 -40.13 33.69 -32.75
N PRO A 15 -41.47 33.56 -32.91
CA PRO A 15 -42.45 34.27 -32.10
C PRO A 15 -42.83 33.54 -30.81
N VAL A 16 -43.16 34.36 -29.80
CA VAL A 16 -44.18 34.13 -28.75
C VAL A 16 -44.24 32.74 -28.13
N LEU A 17 -43.45 32.54 -27.07
CA LEU A 17 -43.85 31.69 -25.93
C LEU A 17 -43.39 32.37 -24.64
N GLY A 18 -44.33 32.53 -23.71
CA GLY A 18 -44.29 33.50 -22.62
C GLY A 18 -43.13 33.34 -21.61
N ILE A 19 -42.92 34.40 -20.82
CA ILE A 19 -41.91 34.51 -19.75
C ILE A 19 -41.99 33.34 -18.74
N ALA A 20 -43.14 32.67 -18.63
CA ALA A 20 -43.29 31.43 -17.87
C ALA A 20 -42.44 30.26 -18.40
N GLN A 21 -42.30 30.10 -19.72
CA GLN A 21 -41.47 29.03 -20.31
C GLN A 21 -39.97 29.32 -20.29
N LYS A 22 -39.55 30.59 -20.33
CA LYS A 22 -38.15 30.97 -20.10
C LYS A 22 -37.71 30.71 -18.65
N SER A 23 -38.64 30.77 -17.69
CA SER A 23 -38.38 30.32 -16.31
C SER A 23 -38.39 28.80 -16.15
N LEU A 24 -39.06 28.05 -17.05
CA LEU A 24 -39.02 26.57 -17.08
C LEU A 24 -37.74 26.02 -17.72
N PHE A 25 -37.14 26.73 -18.69
CA PHE A 25 -35.92 26.27 -19.35
C PHE A 25 -34.63 26.49 -18.54
N LEU A 26 -34.69 27.36 -17.53
CA LEU A 26 -33.55 27.71 -16.64
C LEU A 26 -33.69 27.16 -15.21
N ARG A 27 -34.71 26.32 -14.96
CA ARG A 27 -34.94 25.60 -13.70
C ARG A 27 -34.94 24.08 -13.97
N ARG A 28 -33.83 23.54 -14.48
CA ARG A 28 -33.52 22.13 -14.21
C ARG A 28 -33.22 22.04 -12.72
N TYR A 29 -34.27 21.90 -11.92
CA TYR A 29 -34.20 21.78 -10.47
C TYR A 29 -33.24 20.65 -10.13
N LYS A 30 -32.05 20.99 -9.63
CA LYS A 30 -31.29 20.08 -8.79
C LYS A 30 -32.15 19.84 -7.55
N ARG A 31 -32.97 18.79 -7.59
CA ARG A 31 -33.76 18.36 -6.46
C ARG A 31 -32.80 17.68 -5.50
N GLU A 32 -32.67 18.20 -4.29
CA GLU A 32 -32.01 17.49 -3.20
C GLU A 32 -33.03 16.60 -2.51
N VAL A 33 -32.71 15.33 -2.34
CA VAL A 33 -33.53 14.35 -1.62
C VAL A 33 -32.72 13.81 -0.46
N ASN A 34 -33.35 13.72 0.71
CA ASN A 34 -32.75 13.12 1.90
C ASN A 34 -33.19 11.66 2.01
N VAL A 35 -32.23 10.79 2.30
CA VAL A 35 -32.44 9.37 2.62
C VAL A 35 -31.63 9.00 3.86
N ASN A 36 -31.94 7.89 4.49
CA ASN A 36 -31.22 7.45 5.68
C ASN A 36 -29.84 6.91 5.32
N ILE A 37 -29.78 5.98 4.37
CA ILE A 37 -28.58 5.19 4.04
C ILE A 37 -28.43 5.02 2.52
N VAL A 38 -27.23 4.64 2.07
CA VAL A 38 -26.90 4.54 0.65
C VAL A 38 -27.75 3.49 -0.08
N SER A 39 -28.10 2.38 0.57
CA SER A 39 -28.90 1.32 -0.07
C SER A 39 -30.31 1.78 -0.47
N GLU A 40 -30.89 2.77 0.23
CA GLU A 40 -32.20 3.34 -0.12
C GLU A 40 -32.20 4.02 -1.50
N ILE A 41 -31.03 4.51 -1.95
CA ILE A 41 -30.87 5.18 -3.26
C ILE A 41 -31.27 4.27 -4.42
N SER A 42 -30.99 2.97 -4.31
CA SER A 42 -31.30 1.98 -5.36
C SER A 42 -32.79 1.84 -5.65
N SER A 43 -33.65 2.20 -4.68
CA SER A 43 -35.12 2.13 -4.79
C SER A 43 -35.77 3.44 -5.29
N MET A 44 -34.97 4.49 -5.46
CA MET A 44 -35.46 5.82 -5.85
C MET A 44 -35.63 5.95 -7.37
N GLN A 45 -36.47 6.90 -7.78
CA GLN A 45 -36.49 7.36 -9.17
C GLN A 45 -35.27 8.25 -9.45
N LEU A 46 -34.27 7.70 -10.16
CA LEU A 46 -33.02 8.37 -10.48
C LEU A 46 -33.09 9.13 -11.81
N PHE A 47 -32.40 10.26 -11.89
CA PHE A 47 -32.22 11.07 -13.10
C PHE A 47 -30.94 11.93 -13.01
N ASP A 48 -30.45 12.39 -14.16
CA ASP A 48 -29.23 13.20 -14.25
C ASP A 48 -29.35 14.52 -13.47
N GLY A 49 -28.37 14.78 -12.61
CA GLY A 49 -28.31 15.97 -11.78
C GLY A 49 -29.08 15.89 -10.45
N LEU A 50 -29.66 14.74 -10.11
CA LEU A 50 -30.29 14.51 -8.81
C LEU A 50 -29.23 14.60 -7.69
N LEU A 51 -29.52 15.38 -6.65
CA LEU A 51 -28.70 15.44 -5.44
C LEU A 51 -29.33 14.54 -4.37
N VAL A 52 -28.53 13.67 -3.76
CA VAL A 52 -28.99 12.80 -2.67
C VAL A 52 -28.11 12.99 -1.46
N ARG A 53 -28.74 13.34 -0.33
CA ARG A 53 -28.07 13.43 0.96
C ARG A 53 -28.43 12.20 1.81
N THR A 54 -27.42 11.52 2.30
CA THR A 54 -27.58 10.38 3.21
C THR A 54 -27.25 10.79 4.66
N ARG A 55 -27.87 10.14 5.64
CA ARG A 55 -27.50 10.27 7.07
C ARG A 55 -26.33 9.36 7.46
N GLY A 56 -26.17 8.25 6.74
CA GLY A 56 -25.03 7.35 6.87
C GLY A 56 -24.79 6.55 5.59
N TYR A 57 -23.82 5.62 5.64
CA TYR A 57 -23.57 4.71 4.52
C TYR A 57 -24.38 3.43 4.68
N TYR A 58 -24.15 2.71 5.79
CA TYR A 58 -24.81 1.44 6.11
C TYR A 58 -25.88 1.57 7.18
N ASN A 59 -25.64 2.42 8.18
CA ASN A 59 -26.57 2.64 9.27
C ASN A 59 -26.88 4.13 9.41
N ILE A 60 -28.05 4.45 9.96
CA ILE A 60 -28.42 5.82 10.29
C ILE A 60 -27.37 6.39 11.26
N ASP A 61 -26.84 7.58 10.93
CA ASP A 61 -25.88 8.34 11.73
C ASP A 61 -24.58 7.59 12.07
N ASP A 62 -24.10 6.71 11.18
CA ASP A 62 -22.83 5.96 11.32
C ASP A 62 -21.55 6.81 11.13
N GLY A 63 -21.70 8.13 11.08
CA GLY A 63 -20.65 9.11 10.80
C GLY A 63 -20.34 9.29 9.31
N CYS A 64 -20.99 8.55 8.42
CA CYS A 64 -20.71 8.54 6.99
C CYS A 64 -21.78 9.24 6.14
N GLY A 65 -22.62 10.08 6.75
CA GLY A 65 -23.52 10.95 6.02
C GLY A 65 -22.78 11.78 4.98
N ALA A 66 -23.35 11.85 3.77
CA ALA A 66 -22.69 12.41 2.61
C ALA A 66 -23.70 13.02 1.62
N LEU A 67 -23.20 13.84 0.69
CA LEU A 67 -23.95 14.38 -0.43
C LEU A 67 -23.42 13.78 -1.72
N TYR A 68 -24.31 13.29 -2.56
CA TYR A 68 -23.98 12.63 -3.82
C TYR A 68 -24.67 13.32 -4.99
N LEU A 69 -23.97 13.39 -6.13
CA LEU A 69 -24.54 13.78 -7.42
C LEU A 69 -24.80 12.53 -8.26
N ILE A 70 -26.05 12.30 -8.63
CA ILE A 70 -26.45 11.18 -9.48
C ILE A 70 -26.40 11.60 -10.95
N ASN A 71 -25.77 10.78 -11.78
CA ASN A 71 -25.80 10.89 -13.24
C ASN A 71 -25.76 9.49 -13.87
N ARG A 72 -26.09 9.41 -15.15
CA ARG A 72 -25.85 8.20 -15.95
C ARG A 72 -24.40 7.76 -15.81
N PHE A 73 -24.18 6.48 -15.51
CA PHE A 73 -22.85 5.96 -15.25
C PHE A 73 -21.92 6.15 -16.45
N SER A 74 -22.46 6.00 -17.68
CA SER A 74 -21.72 6.22 -18.92
C SER A 74 -21.29 7.68 -19.17
N SER A 75 -21.86 8.67 -18.48
CA SER A 75 -21.50 10.08 -18.61
C SER A 75 -20.59 10.58 -17.48
N ILE A 76 -20.35 9.77 -16.44
CA ILE A 76 -19.48 10.15 -15.32
C ILE A 76 -18.02 9.93 -15.70
N THR A 77 -17.17 10.91 -15.42
CA THR A 77 -15.72 10.68 -15.37
C THR A 77 -15.40 9.84 -14.14
N HIS A 78 -15.11 8.55 -14.35
CA HIS A 78 -14.77 7.63 -13.26
C HIS A 78 -13.48 8.04 -12.55
N ASN A 79 -13.57 8.18 -11.23
CA ASN A 79 -12.45 8.49 -10.35
C ASN A 79 -12.76 7.96 -8.94
N LYS A 80 -11.87 8.24 -7.98
CA LYS A 80 -11.99 7.79 -6.57
C LYS A 80 -13.26 8.24 -5.82
N TYR A 81 -14.05 9.17 -6.36
CA TYR A 81 -15.31 9.65 -5.79
C TYR A 81 -16.54 8.98 -6.41
N THR A 82 -16.38 8.16 -7.43
CA THR A 82 -17.49 7.58 -8.20
C THR A 82 -17.85 6.19 -7.67
N ILE A 83 -19.13 6.01 -7.32
CA ILE A 83 -19.69 4.75 -6.83
C ILE A 83 -20.79 4.32 -7.81
N LYS A 84 -20.72 3.08 -8.31
CA LYS A 84 -21.75 2.53 -9.19
C LYS A 84 -23.00 2.20 -8.38
N ILE A 85 -24.17 2.65 -8.84
CA ILE A 85 -25.46 2.24 -8.24
C ILE A 85 -26.01 1.03 -8.99
N ASN A 86 -26.08 1.11 -10.33
CA ASN A 86 -26.52 0.04 -11.22
C ASN A 86 -25.93 0.26 -12.63
N ASP A 87 -26.36 -0.50 -13.62
CA ASP A 87 -25.83 -0.40 -14.99
C ASP A 87 -26.19 0.92 -15.71
N THR A 88 -27.19 1.65 -15.21
CA THR A 88 -27.62 2.92 -15.81
C THR A 88 -27.04 4.13 -15.09
N TYR A 89 -26.99 4.11 -13.75
CA TYR A 89 -26.65 5.27 -12.93
C TYR A 89 -25.47 4.99 -12.00
N GLY A 90 -24.68 6.04 -11.78
CA GLY A 90 -23.70 6.11 -10.70
C GLY A 90 -23.90 7.37 -9.89
N MET A 91 -23.16 7.44 -8.79
CA MET A 91 -23.14 8.60 -7.91
C MET A 91 -21.72 9.08 -7.68
N THR A 92 -21.54 10.39 -7.68
CA THR A 92 -20.27 11.03 -7.35
C THR A 92 -20.37 11.66 -5.97
N LEU A 93 -19.50 11.25 -5.05
CA LEU A 93 -19.38 11.87 -3.72
C LEU A 93 -18.94 13.33 -3.86
N ILE A 94 -19.74 14.26 -3.35
CA ILE A 94 -19.41 15.68 -3.28
C ILE A 94 -18.67 15.92 -1.96
N THR A 95 -17.38 16.19 -2.05
CA THR A 95 -16.52 16.46 -0.89
C THR A 95 -15.42 17.45 -1.24
N SER A 96 -15.00 18.27 -0.27
CA SER A 96 -13.80 19.11 -0.35
C SER A 96 -12.57 18.45 0.27
N ASN A 97 -12.71 17.24 0.80
CA ASN A 97 -11.62 16.54 1.46
C ASN A 97 -10.71 15.86 0.43
N ASP A 98 -9.43 16.20 0.47
CA ASP A 98 -8.42 15.56 -0.38
C ASP A 98 -8.19 14.09 0.01
N CYS A 99 -8.32 13.78 1.31
CA CYS A 99 -8.26 12.44 1.87
C CYS A 99 -9.66 11.91 2.20
N ILE A 100 -10.02 10.77 1.61
CA ILE A 100 -11.38 10.19 1.71
C ILE A 100 -11.39 9.07 2.75
N PRO A 101 -12.24 9.16 3.80
CA PRO A 101 -12.50 8.00 4.66
C PRO A 101 -13.10 6.86 3.85
N LEU A 102 -12.47 5.68 3.88
CA LEU A 102 -12.91 4.52 3.12
C LEU A 102 -14.31 4.07 3.50
N LYS A 103 -14.76 4.32 4.73
CA LYS A 103 -16.13 4.04 5.16
C LYS A 103 -17.17 4.86 4.39
N LYS A 104 -16.82 6.05 3.88
CA LYS A 104 -17.67 6.85 2.97
C LYS A 104 -17.71 6.31 1.54
N LEU A 105 -16.84 5.35 1.21
CA LEU A 105 -16.80 4.62 -0.05
C LEU A 105 -17.35 3.19 0.11
N GLY A 106 -17.86 2.84 1.30
CA GLY A 106 -18.51 1.54 1.57
C GLY A 106 -17.60 0.47 2.16
N VAL A 107 -16.38 0.78 2.58
CA VAL A 107 -15.58 -0.23 3.31
C VAL A 107 -16.20 -0.43 4.71
N HIS A 108 -16.36 -1.68 5.16
CA HIS A 108 -17.24 -2.00 6.30
C HIS A 108 -16.57 -1.79 7.68
N PHE A 109 -15.29 -2.15 7.82
CA PHE A 109 -14.53 -2.08 9.07
C PHE A 109 -15.09 -2.91 10.25
N ASP A 110 -15.96 -3.88 10.00
CA ASP A 110 -16.68 -4.63 11.04
C ASP A 110 -16.08 -5.99 11.39
N GLY A 111 -15.02 -6.43 10.68
CA GLY A 111 -14.41 -7.73 10.88
C GLY A 111 -15.28 -8.91 10.39
N ILE A 112 -16.31 -8.65 9.60
CA ILE A 112 -17.26 -9.66 9.11
C ILE A 112 -17.30 -9.64 7.58
N HIS A 113 -17.50 -8.47 6.98
CA HIS A 113 -17.65 -8.36 5.53
C HIS A 113 -16.30 -8.33 4.82
N ASP A 114 -16.20 -9.11 3.75
CA ASP A 114 -15.03 -9.13 2.88
C ASP A 114 -15.05 -7.94 1.92
N ASP A 115 -14.09 -7.02 2.11
CA ASP A 115 -13.97 -5.78 1.35
C ASP A 115 -12.98 -5.89 0.18
N THR A 116 -12.48 -7.09 -0.15
CA THR A 116 -11.40 -7.27 -1.13
C THR A 116 -11.65 -6.61 -2.47
N TYR A 117 -12.79 -6.91 -3.11
CA TYR A 117 -13.10 -6.38 -4.44
C TYR A 117 -13.38 -4.89 -4.40
N LEU A 118 -14.04 -4.42 -3.34
CA LEU A 118 -14.29 -3.00 -3.15
C LEU A 118 -12.97 -2.21 -3.00
N LEU A 119 -12.02 -2.72 -2.21
CA LEU A 119 -10.70 -2.10 -2.07
C LEU A 119 -9.91 -2.11 -3.38
N ARG A 120 -10.04 -3.18 -4.17
CA ARG A 120 -9.42 -3.26 -5.50
C ARG A 120 -9.99 -2.20 -6.45
N ASP A 121 -11.30 -1.96 -6.42
CA ASP A 121 -11.95 -0.92 -7.20
C ASP A 121 -11.55 0.49 -6.73
N ILE A 122 -11.48 0.72 -5.41
CA ILE A 122 -11.08 2.00 -4.82
C ILE A 122 -9.62 2.32 -5.16
N PHE A 123 -8.70 1.38 -4.93
CA PHE A 123 -7.26 1.61 -5.13
C PHE A 123 -6.81 1.51 -6.60
N ASN A 124 -7.72 1.23 -7.53
CA ASN A 124 -7.49 1.45 -8.95
C ASN A 124 -7.37 2.95 -9.30
N PHE A 125 -7.73 3.84 -8.37
CA PHE A 125 -7.56 5.29 -8.53
C PHE A 125 -6.50 5.85 -7.57
N PRO A 126 -5.58 6.71 -8.06
CA PRO A 126 -4.64 7.43 -7.20
C PRO A 126 -5.40 8.30 -6.21
N GLY A 127 -4.87 8.44 -5.00
CA GLY A 127 -5.51 9.29 -4.01
C GLY A 127 -5.03 9.08 -2.59
N CYS A 128 -5.57 9.94 -1.74
CA CYS A 128 -5.41 9.85 -0.30
C CYS A 128 -6.67 9.22 0.32
N TYR A 129 -6.46 8.18 1.12
CA TYR A 129 -7.50 7.37 1.73
C TYR A 129 -7.23 7.21 3.23
N TYR A 130 -8.28 7.34 4.03
CA TYR A 130 -8.23 7.15 5.47
C TYR A 130 -8.97 5.87 5.85
N MET A 131 -8.30 5.01 6.62
CA MET A 131 -8.92 3.83 7.21
C MET A 131 -9.41 4.15 8.61
N ASP A 132 -10.73 4.08 8.77
CA ASP A 132 -11.39 4.25 10.06
C ASP A 132 -10.96 3.17 11.07
N LYS A 133 -11.32 3.36 12.34
CA LYS A 133 -11.14 2.33 13.36
C LYS A 133 -11.98 1.09 13.02
N GLY A 134 -11.42 -0.09 13.24
CA GLY A 134 -12.10 -1.37 13.01
C GLY A 134 -11.22 -2.39 12.30
N ARG A 135 -11.87 -3.45 11.82
CA ARG A 135 -11.23 -4.57 11.12
C ARG A 135 -11.74 -4.67 9.69
N ILE A 136 -10.83 -4.61 8.74
CA ILE A 136 -11.12 -4.85 7.32
C ILE A 136 -10.81 -6.32 7.04
N ILE A 137 -11.78 -7.10 6.57
CA ILE A 137 -11.53 -8.47 6.12
C ILE A 137 -11.22 -8.44 4.63
N VAL A 138 -10.20 -9.21 4.25
CA VAL A 138 -9.82 -9.46 2.86
C VAL A 138 -9.56 -10.94 2.64
N SER A 139 -9.89 -11.48 1.47
CA SER A 139 -9.69 -12.88 1.09
C SER A 139 -8.82 -13.07 -0.15
N ASP A 140 -8.44 -12.00 -0.83
CA ASP A 140 -7.52 -12.06 -1.97
C ASP A 140 -6.69 -10.77 -2.06
N TYR A 141 -5.75 -10.73 -3.01
CA TYR A 141 -4.86 -9.59 -3.20
C TYR A 141 -5.61 -8.32 -3.61
N ILE A 142 -5.03 -7.17 -3.27
CA ILE A 142 -5.48 -5.84 -3.65
C ILE A 142 -4.43 -5.25 -4.59
N GLU A 143 -4.80 -5.09 -5.85
CA GLU A 143 -3.97 -4.40 -6.85
C GLU A 143 -4.02 -2.89 -6.63
N LEU A 144 -2.85 -2.25 -6.61
CA LEU A 144 -2.71 -0.82 -6.43
C LEU A 144 -2.41 -0.12 -7.75
N SER A 145 -3.10 0.99 -8.01
CA SER A 145 -2.63 2.04 -8.94
C SER A 145 -1.48 2.82 -8.32
N SER A 146 -0.72 3.59 -9.11
CA SER A 146 0.30 4.51 -8.55
C SER A 146 -0.33 5.60 -7.69
N GLY A 147 0.41 6.21 -6.76
CA GLY A 147 -0.03 7.43 -6.07
C GLY A 147 -1.04 7.19 -4.95
N ILE A 148 -0.92 6.07 -4.24
CA ILE A 148 -1.77 5.73 -3.10
C ILE A 148 -1.14 6.25 -1.81
N THR A 149 -1.87 7.12 -1.12
CA THR A 149 -1.64 7.46 0.29
C THR A 149 -2.73 6.82 1.12
N LEU A 150 -2.38 5.97 2.06
CA LEU A 150 -3.31 5.23 2.90
C LEU A 150 -2.84 5.27 4.34
N PHE A 151 -3.66 5.83 5.22
CA PHE A 151 -3.35 5.87 6.65
C PHE A 151 -4.52 5.46 7.53
N GLY A 152 -4.24 4.75 8.62
CA GLY A 152 -5.24 4.29 9.56
C GLY A 152 -5.45 5.21 10.75
N ALA A 153 -6.37 4.81 11.64
CA ALA A 153 -6.62 5.49 12.91
C ALA A 153 -5.54 5.21 13.97
N GLY A 154 -4.53 4.41 13.63
CA GLY A 154 -3.46 3.94 14.51
C GLY A 154 -3.31 2.41 14.42
N PRO A 155 -2.09 1.88 14.60
CA PRO A 155 -1.80 0.46 14.39
C PRO A 155 -2.53 -0.50 15.33
N LEU A 156 -3.00 -0.01 16.48
CA LEU A 156 -3.82 -0.80 17.41
C LEU A 156 -5.34 -0.60 17.22
N LYS A 157 -5.76 0.28 16.30
CA LYS A 157 -7.16 0.66 16.10
C LYS A 157 -7.71 0.26 14.74
N THR A 158 -6.84 0.16 13.73
CA THR A 158 -7.19 -0.21 12.37
C THR A 158 -6.37 -1.43 11.97
N VAL A 159 -7.04 -2.53 11.66
CA VAL A 159 -6.41 -3.81 11.28
C VAL A 159 -6.98 -4.28 9.95
N ILE A 160 -6.11 -4.65 9.02
CA ILE A 160 -6.46 -5.44 7.84
C ILE A 160 -6.18 -6.91 8.19
N GLU A 161 -7.18 -7.77 8.09
CA GLU A 161 -7.09 -9.18 8.43
C GLU A 161 -7.33 -10.04 7.19
N TYR A 162 -6.33 -10.85 6.82
CA TYR A 162 -6.35 -11.61 5.57
C TYR A 162 -6.86 -13.05 5.80
N LEU A 163 -8.15 -13.28 5.56
CA LEU A 163 -8.83 -14.56 5.82
C LEU A 163 -8.83 -15.58 4.66
N GLY A 164 -8.31 -15.23 3.48
CA GLY A 164 -8.37 -16.12 2.31
C GLY A 164 -7.39 -17.29 2.34
N GLU A 165 -7.81 -18.50 2.67
CA GLU A 165 -6.93 -19.68 2.87
C GLU A 165 -5.95 -19.99 1.73
N ASN A 166 -6.32 -19.73 0.47
CA ASN A 166 -5.54 -20.05 -0.73
C ASN A 166 -4.74 -18.86 -1.28
N GLY A 167 -4.96 -17.66 -0.76
CA GLY A 167 -4.29 -16.45 -1.20
C GLY A 167 -2.90 -16.31 -0.59
N ASN A 168 -1.99 -15.60 -1.28
CA ASN A 168 -0.59 -15.47 -0.87
C ASN A 168 -0.17 -14.03 -0.57
N TRP A 169 -0.79 -13.03 -1.21
CA TRP A 169 -0.31 -11.65 -1.22
C TRP A 169 -1.44 -10.70 -0.89
N LEU A 170 -1.20 -9.73 -0.01
CA LEU A 170 -2.18 -8.69 0.27
C LEU A 170 -2.06 -7.55 -0.74
N PHE A 171 -1.09 -6.66 -0.64
CA PHE A 171 -0.92 -5.55 -1.58
C PHE A 171 0.05 -5.89 -2.70
N ILE A 172 -0.31 -5.55 -3.94
CA ILE A 172 0.55 -5.71 -5.12
C ILE A 172 0.48 -4.47 -6.01
N ASN A 173 1.63 -3.98 -6.50
CA ASN A 173 1.69 -2.80 -7.38
C ASN A 173 1.64 -3.13 -8.89
N GLY A 174 1.17 -4.32 -9.25
CA GLY A 174 1.11 -4.77 -10.63
C GLY A 174 0.09 -5.87 -10.85
N LYS A 175 -0.16 -6.18 -12.12
CA LYS A 175 -1.12 -7.22 -12.53
C LYS A 175 -0.54 -8.60 -12.32
N LYS A 176 -0.92 -9.26 -11.23
CA LYS A 176 -0.48 -10.62 -10.87
C LYS A 176 -0.60 -11.58 -12.06
N GLY A 177 0.53 -12.20 -12.43
CA GLY A 177 0.61 -13.18 -13.51
C GLY A 177 0.73 -12.60 -14.92
N ASP A 178 0.67 -11.27 -15.10
CA ASP A 178 0.82 -10.62 -16.39
C ASP A 178 2.29 -10.25 -16.65
N SER A 179 2.97 -11.05 -17.47
CA SER A 179 4.37 -10.80 -17.86
C SER A 179 4.54 -9.55 -18.72
N ASN A 180 3.48 -9.04 -19.35
CA ASN A 180 3.53 -7.90 -20.26
C ASN A 180 3.15 -6.58 -19.59
N PHE A 181 2.68 -6.63 -18.33
CA PHE A 181 2.24 -5.46 -17.57
C PHE A 181 3.29 -4.37 -17.45
N LEU A 182 4.55 -4.76 -17.23
CA LEU A 182 5.66 -3.85 -17.02
C LEU A 182 6.81 -4.20 -17.96
N GLN A 183 7.14 -3.29 -18.87
CA GLN A 183 8.20 -3.45 -19.87
C GLN A 183 9.33 -2.44 -19.67
N GLY A 184 10.47 -2.67 -20.31
CA GLY A 184 11.63 -1.78 -20.28
C GLY A 184 12.51 -2.01 -19.05
N HIS A 185 13.23 -0.97 -18.60
CA HIS A 185 14.21 -1.07 -17.49
C HIS A 185 14.00 -0.05 -16.36
N GLY A 186 14.58 -0.32 -15.21
CA GLY A 186 14.63 0.60 -14.08
C GLY A 186 13.38 0.59 -13.19
N TYR A 187 13.09 1.75 -12.60
CA TYR A 187 12.07 1.95 -11.55
C TYR A 187 10.74 2.48 -12.10
N ASN A 188 10.24 1.92 -13.21
CA ASN A 188 9.05 2.40 -13.94
C ASN A 188 7.73 1.68 -13.59
N GLY A 189 7.76 0.74 -12.65
CA GLY A 189 6.58 0.12 -12.06
C GLY A 189 5.78 1.12 -11.22
N ARG A 190 4.53 0.76 -10.89
CA ARG A 190 3.66 1.64 -10.12
C ARG A 190 4.25 1.91 -8.73
N GLY A 191 4.32 3.18 -8.34
CA GLY A 191 4.94 3.64 -7.08
C GLY A 191 4.27 4.91 -6.56
N ASN A 192 5.03 5.72 -5.81
CA ASN A 192 4.52 6.88 -5.07
C ASN A 192 3.50 6.46 -4.00
N TYR A 193 3.95 5.63 -3.08
CA TYR A 193 3.12 5.08 -2.01
C TYR A 193 3.47 5.68 -0.65
N ASN A 194 2.45 5.95 0.14
CA ASN A 194 2.59 6.34 1.54
C ASN A 194 1.60 5.52 2.38
N PHE A 195 2.11 4.58 3.17
CA PHE A 195 1.34 3.69 4.03
C PHE A 195 1.70 3.96 5.49
N ARG A 196 0.72 4.30 6.34
CA ARG A 196 1.01 4.52 7.77
C ARG A 196 -0.12 4.29 8.76
N ASP A 197 0.22 4.04 10.01
CA ASP A 197 -0.73 4.05 11.15
C ASP A 197 -1.82 2.95 11.11
N PHE A 198 -1.47 1.72 10.73
CA PHE A 198 -2.40 0.57 10.78
C PHE A 198 -1.67 -0.76 11.03
N ALA A 199 -2.41 -1.84 11.22
CA ALA A 199 -1.86 -3.18 11.32
C ALA A 199 -2.34 -4.08 10.18
N ILE A 200 -1.52 -5.08 9.86
CA ILE A 200 -1.83 -6.15 8.92
C ILE A 200 -1.64 -7.48 9.67
N ASP A 201 -2.73 -8.20 9.85
CA ASP A 201 -2.73 -9.59 10.30
C ASP A 201 -2.89 -10.51 9.09
N LEU A 202 -1.81 -11.23 8.77
CA LEU A 202 -1.80 -12.13 7.62
C LEU A 202 -2.42 -13.49 7.90
N ARG A 203 -2.80 -13.79 9.15
CA ARG A 203 -3.49 -15.03 9.55
C ARG A 203 -2.85 -16.28 8.95
N GLY A 204 -1.53 -16.38 9.06
CA GLY A 204 -0.75 -17.52 8.58
C GLY A 204 -1.14 -18.85 9.23
N ASP A 205 -1.82 -18.83 10.37
CA ASP A 205 -2.36 -19.99 11.08
C ASP A 205 -3.38 -20.76 10.23
N ILE A 206 -4.20 -20.06 9.45
CA ILE A 206 -5.22 -20.66 8.56
C ILE A 206 -4.76 -20.75 7.10
N ALA A 207 -3.64 -20.15 6.74
CA ALA A 207 -3.17 -20.13 5.37
C ALA A 207 -2.66 -21.51 4.91
N ARG A 208 -3.09 -21.97 3.73
CA ARG A 208 -2.57 -23.20 3.10
C ARG A 208 -1.22 -22.99 2.42
N HIS A 209 -0.93 -21.74 2.07
CA HIS A 209 0.27 -21.31 1.37
C HIS A 209 1.01 -20.22 2.14
N SER A 210 2.09 -19.72 1.55
CA SER A 210 2.87 -18.62 2.10
C SER A 210 2.09 -17.30 2.09
N ARG A 211 2.39 -16.38 3.01
CA ARG A 211 1.71 -15.09 3.15
C ARG A 211 2.68 -13.91 3.21
N SER A 212 2.43 -12.95 2.33
CA SER A 212 3.13 -11.66 2.21
C SER A 212 2.14 -10.50 2.30
N ALA A 213 2.58 -9.40 2.90
CA ALA A 213 1.76 -8.20 3.04
C ALA A 213 1.90 -7.24 1.86
N MET A 214 3.11 -7.03 1.36
CA MET A 214 3.37 -6.02 0.33
C MET A 214 4.35 -6.56 -0.71
N ILE A 215 3.93 -6.57 -1.97
CA ILE A 215 4.68 -7.09 -3.10
C ILE A 215 4.91 -5.96 -4.11
N PHE A 216 6.12 -5.40 -4.11
CA PHE A 216 6.49 -4.25 -4.92
C PHE A 216 7.62 -4.59 -5.90
N GLY A 217 7.30 -4.45 -7.18
CA GLY A 217 8.25 -4.62 -8.29
C GLY A 217 8.55 -3.30 -8.96
N ARG A 218 9.85 -3.01 -9.15
CA ARG A 218 10.37 -1.95 -10.03
C ARG A 218 9.82 -0.57 -9.73
N SER A 219 9.64 -0.21 -8.47
CA SER A 219 8.94 1.02 -8.07
C SER A 219 9.90 2.08 -7.53
N ALA A 220 9.38 3.31 -7.43
CA ALA A 220 10.06 4.39 -6.75
C ALA A 220 9.14 5.11 -5.75
N ASN A 221 9.75 5.75 -4.75
CA ASN A 221 9.10 6.62 -3.77
C ASN A 221 8.04 5.88 -2.95
N ILE A 222 8.48 4.93 -2.12
CA ILE A 222 7.61 4.20 -1.21
C ILE A 222 7.98 4.56 0.22
N TYR A 223 6.99 4.96 1.00
CA TYR A 223 7.11 5.32 2.40
C TYR A 223 6.15 4.46 3.22
N ILE A 224 6.69 3.74 4.21
CA ILE A 224 5.95 2.84 5.08
C ILE A 224 6.31 3.22 6.51
N GLU A 225 5.33 3.62 7.32
CA GLU A 225 5.58 4.15 8.65
C GLU A 225 4.58 3.66 9.70
N ASN A 226 5.04 3.28 10.89
CA ASN A 226 4.14 2.97 12.00
C ASN A 226 3.10 1.89 11.67
N ILE A 227 3.57 0.79 11.05
CA ILE A 227 2.75 -0.38 10.70
C ILE A 227 3.17 -1.59 11.51
N ILE A 228 2.19 -2.35 12.00
CA ILE A 228 2.42 -3.67 12.61
C ILE A 228 2.06 -4.76 11.59
N PHE A 229 3.04 -5.59 11.24
CA PHE A 229 2.88 -6.80 10.44
C PHE A 229 2.92 -8.01 11.37
N MET A 230 1.86 -8.82 11.38
CA MET A 230 1.77 -9.99 12.25
C MET A 230 1.34 -11.26 11.50
N ASN A 231 1.74 -12.40 12.04
CA ASN A 231 1.29 -13.74 11.64
C ASN A 231 1.49 -14.05 10.15
N GLY A 232 2.59 -13.59 9.55
CA GLY A 232 2.99 -14.04 8.21
C GLY A 232 3.40 -15.52 8.19
N LYS A 233 3.45 -16.14 7.01
CA LYS A 233 3.82 -17.55 6.85
C LYS A 233 4.79 -17.79 5.70
N ASN A 234 5.90 -18.49 5.95
CA ASN A 234 6.88 -18.99 4.96
C ASN A 234 7.11 -18.05 3.74
N SER A 235 7.27 -16.75 3.97
CA SER A 235 7.43 -15.75 2.90
C SER A 235 8.03 -14.46 3.40
N HIS A 236 8.30 -13.56 2.47
CA HIS A 236 8.65 -12.18 2.74
C HIS A 236 7.40 -11.40 3.16
N ARG A 237 7.50 -10.60 4.23
CA ARG A 237 6.39 -9.74 4.67
C ARG A 237 6.27 -8.55 3.70
N ILE A 238 7.41 -8.00 3.32
CA ILE A 238 7.56 -7.00 2.27
C ILE A 238 8.58 -7.54 1.25
N GLU A 239 8.12 -7.81 0.04
CA GLU A 239 8.94 -8.16 -1.13
C GLU A 239 9.16 -6.88 -1.95
N CYS A 240 10.40 -6.44 -2.07
CA CYS A 240 10.77 -5.16 -2.67
C CYS A 240 11.90 -5.31 -3.67
N ASN A 241 11.53 -5.52 -4.93
CA ASN A 241 12.49 -5.91 -5.95
C ASN A 241 12.68 -4.77 -6.95
N SER A 242 13.94 -4.40 -7.20
CA SER A 242 14.34 -3.23 -8.00
C SER A 242 13.68 -1.93 -7.52
N GLN A 243 14.02 -1.45 -6.33
CA GLN A 243 13.38 -0.25 -5.73
C GLN A 243 14.30 0.97 -5.71
N SER A 244 13.73 2.17 -5.87
CA SER A 244 14.44 3.44 -5.67
C SER A 244 13.72 4.32 -4.66
N ASN A 245 14.45 4.90 -3.71
CA ASN A 245 13.88 5.77 -2.68
C ASN A 245 12.74 5.07 -1.90
N PHE A 246 13.14 4.08 -1.11
CA PHE A 246 12.24 3.23 -0.34
C PHE A 246 12.53 3.37 1.15
N ASN A 247 11.54 3.79 1.91
CA ASN A 247 11.67 4.11 3.33
C ASN A 247 10.69 3.29 4.17
N ILE A 248 11.23 2.58 5.16
CA ILE A 248 10.46 1.93 6.22
C ILE A 248 10.91 2.53 7.55
N ASN A 249 9.99 3.13 8.28
CA ASN A 249 10.25 3.73 9.58
C ASN A 249 9.30 3.18 10.65
N ASN A 250 9.80 2.95 11.85
CA ASN A 250 8.97 2.65 13.02
C ASN A 250 7.95 1.50 12.78
N CYS A 251 8.36 0.46 12.06
CA CYS A 251 7.52 -0.69 11.74
C CYS A 251 7.85 -1.91 12.60
N PHE A 252 6.86 -2.76 12.80
CA PHE A 252 6.88 -3.86 13.76
C PHE A 252 6.55 -5.16 13.03
N PHE A 253 7.48 -6.12 12.99
CA PHE A 253 7.33 -7.43 12.36
C PHE A 253 7.31 -8.52 13.43
N PHE A 254 6.17 -9.21 13.59
CA PHE A 254 5.92 -10.08 14.73
C PHE A 254 5.40 -11.46 14.32
N ASN A 255 5.94 -12.50 14.97
CA ASN A 255 5.40 -13.85 14.98
C ASN A 255 5.22 -14.46 13.60
N THR A 256 6.33 -14.67 12.90
CA THR A 256 6.33 -15.41 11.65
C THR A 256 6.11 -16.90 11.90
N ILE A 257 5.07 -17.43 11.27
CA ILE A 257 4.76 -18.85 11.26
C ILE A 257 5.67 -19.52 10.23
N THR A 258 6.48 -20.46 10.72
CA THR A 258 7.41 -21.24 9.90
C THR A 258 6.99 -22.70 9.96
N THR A 259 6.57 -23.26 8.83
CA THR A 259 6.15 -24.68 8.75
C THR A 259 7.06 -25.52 7.85
N ASP A 260 8.13 -24.93 7.31
CA ASP A 260 9.11 -25.60 6.47
C ASP A 260 10.53 -25.06 6.74
N ASN A 261 11.52 -25.59 6.00
CA ASN A 261 12.92 -25.20 6.13
C ASN A 261 13.32 -24.01 5.26
N SER A 262 12.37 -23.35 4.56
CA SER A 262 12.65 -22.14 3.76
C SER A 262 13.24 -21.04 4.64
N SER A 263 13.86 -20.02 4.04
CA SER A 263 14.42 -18.89 4.78
C SER A 263 14.03 -17.63 4.02
N HIS A 264 13.06 -16.89 4.56
CA HIS A 264 12.58 -15.66 3.97
C HIS A 264 12.84 -14.49 4.91
N GLU A 265 13.51 -13.46 4.39
CA GLU A 265 13.64 -12.15 5.03
C GLU A 265 12.25 -11.53 5.23
N GLU A 266 11.95 -10.93 6.39
CA GLU A 266 10.72 -10.13 6.57
C GLU A 266 10.64 -9.00 5.54
N ILE A 267 11.77 -8.34 5.28
CA ILE A 267 11.93 -7.34 4.21
C ILE A 267 12.98 -7.83 3.22
N ASN A 268 12.57 -8.15 2.00
CA ASN A 268 13.45 -8.53 0.91
C ASN A 268 13.72 -7.34 -0.02
N ILE A 269 15.00 -6.95 -0.16
CA ILE A 269 15.48 -5.89 -1.04
C ILE A 269 16.32 -6.55 -2.14
N ASP A 270 15.69 -7.06 -3.20
CA ASP A 270 16.38 -7.89 -4.19
C ASP A 270 16.21 -7.36 -5.62
N PHE A 271 16.78 -8.05 -6.60
CA PHE A 271 16.62 -7.77 -8.01
C PHE A 271 15.26 -8.27 -8.51
N ASN A 272 14.67 -7.55 -9.47
CA ASN A 272 13.53 -8.10 -10.22
C ASN A 272 14.01 -9.19 -11.20
N SER A 273 14.12 -10.41 -10.69
CA SER A 273 14.49 -11.62 -11.46
C SER A 273 13.31 -12.59 -11.54
N LYS A 274 13.25 -13.42 -12.59
CA LYS A 274 12.17 -14.40 -12.77
C LYS A 274 12.02 -15.37 -11.59
N LYS A 275 13.13 -15.66 -10.92
CA LYS A 275 13.16 -16.56 -9.76
C LYS A 275 12.76 -15.87 -8.46
N GLY A 276 13.27 -14.65 -8.23
CA GLY A 276 13.00 -13.90 -6.99
C GLY A 276 11.63 -13.23 -7.00
N PHE A 277 11.21 -12.67 -8.13
CA PHE A 277 9.96 -11.93 -8.28
C PHE A 277 9.15 -12.42 -9.48
N PRO A 278 8.46 -13.58 -9.39
CA PRO A 278 7.67 -14.10 -10.50
C PRO A 278 6.32 -13.37 -10.69
N ALA A 279 6.04 -12.31 -9.92
CA ALA A 279 4.69 -11.77 -9.77
C ALA A 279 4.12 -11.12 -11.05
N PHE A 280 4.94 -10.39 -11.82
CA PHE A 280 4.54 -9.71 -13.06
C PHE A 280 5.75 -9.08 -13.77
N GLY A 281 5.55 -8.69 -15.05
CA GLY A 281 6.48 -7.84 -15.81
C GLY A 281 7.75 -8.50 -16.32
N GLU A 282 8.53 -7.72 -17.07
CA GLU A 282 9.87 -8.06 -17.54
C GLU A 282 10.91 -7.96 -16.42
N TRP A 283 11.82 -8.93 -16.40
CA TRP A 283 12.90 -9.06 -15.41
C TRP A 283 14.20 -8.51 -15.95
N ASP A 284 14.58 -7.32 -15.47
CA ASP A 284 15.78 -6.60 -15.91
C ASP A 284 16.95 -6.69 -14.94
N ASN A 285 16.73 -7.26 -13.74
CA ASN A 285 17.68 -7.31 -12.65
C ASN A 285 18.25 -5.93 -12.25
N THR A 286 17.45 -4.86 -12.36
CA THR A 286 17.82 -3.54 -11.82
C THR A 286 18.12 -3.65 -10.32
N ALA A 287 19.22 -3.05 -9.87
CA ALA A 287 19.58 -3.04 -8.46
C ALA A 287 18.71 -2.03 -7.67
N CYS A 288 18.36 -2.34 -6.43
CA CYS A 288 17.81 -1.36 -5.50
C CYS A 288 18.81 -0.25 -5.13
N GLU A 289 18.32 0.98 -4.94
CA GLU A 289 19.12 2.14 -4.56
C GLU A 289 18.35 3.09 -3.60
N ASN A 290 19.07 3.70 -2.65
CA ASN A 290 18.53 4.67 -1.69
C ASN A 290 17.39 4.08 -0.86
N ILE A 291 17.75 3.08 -0.05
CA ILE A 291 16.81 2.36 0.81
C ILE A 291 17.12 2.72 2.26
N THR A 292 16.12 3.05 3.06
CA THR A 292 16.28 3.32 4.49
C THR A 292 15.29 2.48 5.28
N ILE A 293 15.79 1.68 6.21
CA ILE A 293 15.02 0.92 7.19
C ILE A 293 15.45 1.43 8.54
N SER A 294 14.56 2.13 9.25
CA SER A 294 14.90 2.81 10.49
C SER A 294 13.89 2.55 11.59
N SER A 295 14.36 2.49 12.84
CA SER A 295 13.52 2.35 14.03
C SER A 295 12.56 1.14 13.98
N CYS A 296 12.89 0.11 13.21
CA CYS A 296 12.03 -1.06 13.03
C CYS A 296 12.34 -2.15 14.05
N CYS A 297 11.35 -2.97 14.37
CA CYS A 297 11.49 -4.06 15.32
C CYS A 297 11.06 -5.39 14.68
N PHE A 298 11.94 -6.38 14.74
CA PHE A 298 11.75 -7.74 14.24
C PHE A 298 11.76 -8.70 15.42
N ILE A 299 10.62 -9.28 15.76
CA ILE A 299 10.47 -10.14 16.95
C ILE A 299 9.89 -11.50 16.59
N ASN A 300 10.60 -12.56 16.99
CA ASN A 300 10.16 -13.94 16.76
C ASN A 300 9.91 -14.21 15.27
N VAL A 301 10.92 -13.89 14.46
CA VAL A 301 10.90 -14.06 13.01
C VAL A 301 12.03 -14.97 12.55
N GLN A 302 11.97 -15.43 11.31
CA GLN A 302 12.98 -16.35 10.79
C GLN A 302 14.25 -15.62 10.37
N THR A 303 14.12 -14.67 9.46
CA THR A 303 15.20 -13.82 8.97
C THR A 303 14.68 -12.38 8.92
N GLY A 304 15.43 -11.42 9.43
CA GLY A 304 14.95 -10.04 9.58
C GLY A 304 14.83 -9.29 8.25
N LEU A 305 15.94 -8.83 7.68
CA LEU A 305 15.93 -8.10 6.41
C LEU A 305 17.12 -8.49 5.55
N GLY A 306 17.00 -8.31 4.23
CA GLY A 306 18.10 -8.66 3.37
C GLY A 306 17.84 -8.79 1.88
N SER A 307 18.78 -9.46 1.23
CA SER A 307 18.76 -9.89 -0.17
C SER A 307 19.50 -11.23 -0.29
N HIS A 308 19.13 -12.06 -1.26
CA HIS A 308 19.70 -13.41 -1.41
C HIS A 308 20.16 -13.76 -2.82
N SER A 309 20.12 -12.81 -3.77
CA SER A 309 20.62 -13.01 -5.13
C SER A 309 22.00 -12.40 -5.36
N TYR A 310 22.79 -13.01 -6.26
CA TYR A 310 24.09 -12.48 -6.70
C TYR A 310 23.94 -11.71 -8.01
N ASN A 311 24.52 -10.51 -8.05
CA ASN A 311 24.70 -9.70 -9.26
C ASN A 311 26.00 -8.87 -9.19
N THR A 312 26.58 -8.52 -10.34
CA THR A 312 27.71 -7.60 -10.46
C THR A 312 27.29 -6.15 -10.26
N ASN A 313 26.09 -5.77 -10.70
CA ASN A 313 25.48 -4.48 -10.36
C ASN A 313 24.86 -4.58 -8.97
N LYS A 314 25.56 -4.06 -7.96
CA LYS A 314 25.19 -4.18 -6.55
C LYS A 314 24.07 -3.21 -6.18
N HIS A 315 23.28 -3.58 -5.18
CA HIS A 315 22.41 -2.66 -4.45
C HIS A 315 23.25 -1.56 -3.78
N LYS A 316 22.74 -0.33 -3.72
CA LYS A 316 23.51 0.83 -3.26
C LYS A 316 22.75 1.69 -2.26
N ASN A 317 23.50 2.34 -1.36
CA ASN A 317 22.98 3.31 -0.41
C ASN A 317 21.82 2.74 0.43
N ILE A 318 22.00 1.52 0.95
CA ILE A 318 21.07 0.92 1.91
C ILE A 318 21.48 1.38 3.31
N ARG A 319 20.53 1.89 4.08
CA ARG A 319 20.71 2.30 5.48
C ARG A 319 19.79 1.47 6.36
N VAL A 320 20.37 0.81 7.36
CA VAL A 320 19.65 0.11 8.42
C VAL A 320 20.04 0.77 9.73
N GLU A 321 19.10 1.50 10.35
CA GLU A 321 19.42 2.42 11.45
C GLU A 321 18.50 2.18 12.65
N ASN A 322 19.08 2.06 13.84
CA ASN A 322 18.33 1.99 15.11
C ASN A 322 17.25 0.90 15.14
N CYS A 323 17.48 -0.23 14.47
CA CYS A 323 16.54 -1.35 14.43
C CYS A 323 16.82 -2.37 15.55
N ILE A 324 15.78 -3.07 15.99
CA ILE A 324 15.87 -4.12 17.00
C ILE A 324 15.55 -5.47 16.35
N PHE A 325 16.45 -6.43 16.50
CA PHE A 325 16.30 -7.81 16.07
C PHE A 325 16.31 -8.70 17.31
N ASN A 326 15.15 -9.24 17.68
CA ASN A 326 14.96 -10.03 18.88
C ASN A 326 14.38 -11.41 18.53
N LYS A 327 14.98 -12.49 19.04
CA LYS A 327 14.51 -13.87 18.78
C LYS A 327 14.45 -14.20 17.29
N ILE A 328 15.59 -14.04 16.61
CA ILE A 328 15.73 -14.35 15.19
C ILE A 328 16.25 -15.78 15.02
N LYS A 329 15.52 -16.62 14.28
CA LYS A 329 15.85 -18.06 14.15
C LYS A 329 17.04 -18.35 13.24
N LYS A 330 17.28 -17.54 12.19
CA LYS A 330 18.32 -17.80 11.18
C LYS A 330 19.31 -16.64 11.03
N ILE A 331 18.93 -15.55 10.35
CA ILE A 331 19.84 -14.44 10.08
C ILE A 331 19.12 -13.12 10.33
N ALA A 332 19.66 -12.22 11.15
CA ALA A 332 18.98 -10.94 11.40
C ALA A 332 19.09 -10.01 10.18
N ILE A 333 20.30 -9.81 9.66
CA ILE A 333 20.53 -9.06 8.42
C ILE A 333 21.36 -9.90 7.45
N ARG A 334 20.85 -10.12 6.24
CA ARG A 334 21.60 -10.78 5.15
C ARG A 334 21.67 -9.88 3.94
N PHE A 335 22.82 -9.34 3.58
CA PHE A 335 22.97 -8.65 2.30
C PHE A 335 23.88 -9.40 1.35
N GLN A 336 23.37 -9.62 0.15
CA GLN A 336 24.10 -10.15 -0.99
C GLN A 336 24.16 -9.11 -2.11
N SER A 337 25.35 -8.88 -2.67
CA SER A 337 25.58 -7.86 -3.70
C SER A 337 25.19 -6.44 -3.25
N VAL A 338 25.81 -5.93 -2.18
CA VAL A 338 25.56 -4.58 -1.64
C VAL A 338 26.81 -3.70 -1.64
N ASP A 339 26.66 -2.41 -1.86
CA ASP A 339 27.74 -1.42 -1.88
C ASP A 339 27.33 -0.12 -1.18
N ASN A 340 28.30 0.60 -0.61
CA ASN A 340 28.12 1.93 -0.01
C ASN A 340 26.92 2.02 0.96
N SER A 341 26.78 1.03 1.84
CA SER A 341 25.63 0.88 2.73
C SER A 341 26.02 0.92 4.20
N ILE A 342 25.07 1.25 5.08
CA ILE A 342 25.33 1.50 6.50
C ILE A 342 24.38 0.64 7.34
N ILE A 343 24.92 -0.03 8.36
CA ILE A 343 24.17 -0.69 9.42
C ILE A 343 24.63 -0.07 10.74
N GLU A 344 23.77 0.71 11.37
CA GLU A 344 24.12 1.53 12.53
C GLU A 344 23.09 1.51 13.65
N GLY A 345 23.57 1.52 14.90
CA GLY A 345 22.72 1.68 16.09
C GLY A 345 21.74 0.53 16.32
N CYS A 346 21.93 -0.61 15.66
CA CYS A 346 21.02 -1.74 15.76
C CYS A 346 21.34 -2.61 16.97
N ILE A 347 20.30 -3.23 17.53
CA ILE A 347 20.38 -4.15 18.66
C ILE A 347 20.00 -5.55 18.19
N PHE A 348 20.87 -6.52 18.47
CA PHE A 348 20.68 -7.93 18.15
C PHE A 348 20.65 -8.74 19.45
N GLU A 349 19.51 -9.36 19.73
CA GLU A 349 19.28 -10.11 20.97
C GLU A 349 18.63 -11.46 20.65
N TYR A 350 19.15 -12.52 21.26
CA TYR A 350 18.63 -13.89 21.07
C TYR A 350 18.54 -14.28 19.58
N VAL A 351 19.59 -13.98 18.81
CA VAL A 351 19.74 -14.48 17.45
C VAL A 351 20.35 -15.87 17.51
N ASP A 352 19.62 -16.87 17.04
CA ASP A 352 20.04 -18.28 17.07
C ASP A 352 21.16 -18.55 16.05
N GLY A 353 21.08 -17.90 14.88
CA GLY A 353 22.09 -18.01 13.83
C GLY A 353 23.03 -16.80 13.80
N VAL A 354 22.94 -15.97 12.75
CA VAL A 354 23.92 -14.92 12.44
C VAL A 354 23.28 -13.53 12.56
N ASP A 355 23.96 -12.58 13.20
CA ASP A 355 23.47 -11.21 13.33
C ASP A 355 23.54 -10.50 11.97
N ILE A 356 24.72 -10.48 11.35
CA ILE A 356 24.92 -9.85 10.03
C ILE A 356 25.73 -10.78 9.12
N ALA A 357 25.18 -11.07 7.94
CA ALA A 357 25.85 -11.78 6.86
C ALA A 357 26.00 -10.87 5.63
N LEU A 358 27.25 -10.60 5.24
CA LEU A 358 27.56 -9.80 4.05
C LEU A 358 28.29 -10.66 2.99
N LEU A 359 27.69 -10.72 1.80
CA LEU A 359 28.14 -11.54 0.68
C LEU A 359 28.29 -10.66 -0.57
N ASN A 360 29.45 -10.72 -1.25
CA ASN A 360 29.75 -9.82 -2.38
C ASN A 360 29.52 -8.32 -2.03
N ALA A 361 29.96 -7.92 -0.84
CA ALA A 361 29.63 -6.62 -0.26
C ALA A 361 30.85 -5.68 -0.20
N SER A 362 30.73 -4.42 -0.61
CA SER A 362 31.87 -3.47 -0.59
C SER A 362 31.52 -2.12 0.03
N ASN A 363 32.52 -1.42 0.59
CA ASN A 363 32.37 -0.05 1.09
C ASN A 363 31.24 0.17 2.12
N ASN A 364 30.92 -0.86 2.92
CA ASN A 364 29.85 -0.74 3.91
C ASN A 364 30.38 -0.34 5.28
N VAL A 365 29.54 0.32 6.09
CA VAL A 365 29.88 0.72 7.45
C VAL A 365 28.95 0.02 8.44
N ILE A 366 29.56 -0.69 9.41
CA ILE A 366 28.86 -1.41 10.46
C ILE A 366 29.30 -0.77 11.78
N ASN A 367 28.48 0.14 12.31
CA ASN A 367 28.87 1.05 13.37
C ASN A 367 27.90 1.06 14.55
N ASN A 368 28.41 1.22 15.78
CA ASN A 368 27.59 1.44 16.98
C ASN A 368 26.47 0.38 17.21
N ASN A 369 26.66 -0.86 16.77
CA ASN A 369 25.68 -1.93 16.98
C ASN A 369 25.95 -2.69 18.29
N LEU A 370 24.90 -3.26 18.86
CA LEU A 370 24.95 -4.17 20.00
C LEU A 370 24.63 -5.60 19.53
N PHE A 371 25.64 -6.45 19.45
CA PHE A 371 25.54 -7.81 18.92
C PHE A 371 25.21 -8.86 19.98
N SER A 372 24.56 -9.94 19.55
CA SER A 372 24.07 -11.01 20.44
C SER A 372 25.21 -11.87 20.99
N LYS A 373 26.29 -12.09 20.22
CA LYS A 373 27.51 -12.85 20.59
C LYS A 373 28.73 -12.41 19.77
N LYS A 374 29.94 -12.66 20.30
CA LYS A 374 31.24 -12.20 19.75
C LYS A 374 31.62 -12.75 18.35
N GLN A 375 30.97 -13.81 17.84
CA GLN A 375 31.28 -14.47 16.56
C GLN A 375 30.19 -14.37 15.47
N ASN A 376 29.17 -13.52 15.65
CA ASN A 376 27.96 -13.56 14.81
C ASN A 376 27.96 -12.63 13.57
N VAL A 377 29.13 -12.20 13.10
CA VAL A 377 29.27 -11.47 11.82
C VAL A 377 30.03 -12.34 10.82
N LEU A 378 29.35 -12.77 9.77
CA LEU A 378 29.97 -13.50 8.66
C LEU A 378 30.24 -12.56 7.49
N ASN A 379 31.52 -12.29 7.23
CA ASN A 379 31.98 -11.76 5.95
C ASN A 379 32.50 -12.93 5.11
N SER A 380 31.88 -13.24 3.97
CA SER A 380 32.50 -14.17 3.03
C SER A 380 33.63 -13.45 2.27
N PRO A 381 34.88 -13.94 2.35
CA PRO A 381 36.07 -13.23 1.88
C PRO A 381 36.24 -13.20 0.37
N VAL A 382 35.41 -13.90 -0.42
CA VAL A 382 35.67 -14.04 -1.87
C VAL A 382 35.53 -12.72 -2.64
N ASN A 383 34.81 -11.72 -2.12
CA ASN A 383 34.72 -10.38 -2.75
C ASN A 383 34.33 -9.23 -1.80
N SER A 384 34.44 -9.42 -0.48
CA SER A 384 34.16 -8.34 0.47
C SER A 384 35.40 -7.48 0.72
N LYS A 385 35.34 -6.20 0.35
CA LYS A 385 36.45 -5.24 0.48
C LYS A 385 35.97 -3.95 1.16
N LEU A 386 36.79 -3.41 2.06
CA LEU A 386 36.60 -2.08 2.67
C LEU A 386 35.33 -1.93 3.53
N ASN A 387 34.84 -3.01 4.14
CA ASN A 387 33.79 -2.90 5.16
C ASN A 387 34.39 -2.45 6.49
N PHE A 388 33.90 -1.35 7.05
CA PHE A 388 34.41 -0.77 8.29
C PHE A 388 33.57 -1.18 9.49
N PHE A 389 34.20 -1.79 10.48
CA PHE A 389 33.59 -2.15 11.77
C PHE A 389 34.11 -1.21 12.85
N LYS A 390 33.23 -0.41 13.46
CA LYS A 390 33.60 0.59 14.47
C LYS A 390 32.62 0.61 15.63
N ASN A 391 33.13 0.84 16.85
CA ASN A 391 32.34 1.09 18.07
C ASN A 391 31.24 0.04 18.42
N ASN A 392 31.32 -1.17 17.85
CA ASN A 392 30.35 -2.21 18.11
C ASN A 392 30.61 -2.89 19.47
N ARG A 393 29.53 -3.26 20.14
CA ARG A 393 29.54 -3.93 21.45
C ARG A 393 28.89 -5.31 21.34
N PHE A 394 29.13 -6.14 22.34
CA PHE A 394 28.57 -7.49 22.43
C PHE A 394 27.97 -7.66 23.81
N ILE A 395 26.81 -8.32 23.89
CA ILE A 395 26.14 -8.68 25.14
C ILE A 395 26.76 -9.95 25.74
#